data_AF-A0A1E5L9H5-F1
#
_entry.id   AF-A0A1E5L9H5-F1
#
_cell.length_a   1.000
_cell.length_b   1.000
_cell.length_c   1.000
_cell.angle_alpha   90.00
_cell.angle_beta   90.00
_cell.angle_gamma   90.00
#
_symmetry.space_group_name_H-M   'P 1'
#
loop_
_entity.id
_entity.type
_entity.pdbx_description
1 polymer ?
#
loop_
_entity_poly.entity_id
_entity_poly.type
_entity_poly.pdbx_seq_one_letter_code
_entity_poly.pdbx_strand_id
1 'polypeptide(L)'
;MDVANRKLEVSLLTSIVVTKEEVYKKKPEELTMLLYEALEKNLIEAAQGIESNQMGLANSKLQKANDIIQRLGAGINYEAGIIADQLHVLYEYLAEKVIVANQHKNQNLCKEVLVIVKRLSDSWKEAMDLAKKGTAGVKRKTGSYDDQIDFASSYTAATAEKALDYKK
;
A
#
# COMPACT_ATOMS: atom_id res chain seq x y z
N MET A 1 -13.97 -5.68 5.26
CA MET A 1 -13.92 -5.77 3.78
C MET A 1 -15.29 -6.17 3.26
N ASP A 2 -15.93 -5.27 2.53
CA ASP A 2 -17.27 -5.48 1.95
C ASP A 2 -17.25 -6.52 0.82
N VAL A 3 -18.34 -7.27 0.67
CA VAL A 3 -18.54 -8.34 -0.33
C VAL A 3 -18.38 -7.80 -1.76
N ALA A 4 -18.73 -6.53 -1.98
CA ALA A 4 -18.53 -5.83 -3.25
C ALA A 4 -17.04 -5.69 -3.61
N ASN A 5 -16.19 -5.32 -2.64
CA ASN A 5 -14.74 -5.24 -2.84
C ASN A 5 -14.13 -6.62 -3.15
N ARG A 6 -14.62 -7.67 -2.49
CA ARG A 6 -14.18 -9.04 -2.75
C ARG A 6 -14.50 -9.53 -4.17
N LYS A 7 -15.70 -9.22 -4.69
CA LYS A 7 -16.08 -9.59 -6.07
C LYS A 7 -15.21 -8.87 -7.11
N LEU A 8 -14.89 -7.59 -6.85
CA LEU A 8 -14.01 -6.80 -7.69
C LEU A 8 -12.57 -7.35 -7.67
N GLU A 9 -12.03 -7.67 -6.48
CA GLU A 9 -10.72 -8.35 -6.28
C GLU A 9 -10.59 -9.62 -7.11
N VAL A 10 -11.55 -10.52 -6.95
CA VAL A 10 -11.59 -11.79 -7.68
C VAL A 10 -11.60 -11.55 -9.19
N SER A 11 -12.38 -10.58 -9.69
CA SER A 11 -12.46 -10.29 -11.12
C SER A 11 -11.14 -9.84 -11.75
N LEU A 12 -10.32 -9.02 -11.06
CA LEU A 12 -9.03 -8.60 -11.61
C LEU A 12 -7.99 -9.72 -11.55
N LEU A 13 -7.94 -10.49 -10.45
CA LEU A 13 -6.97 -11.57 -10.23
C LEU A 13 -7.17 -12.76 -11.19
N THR A 14 -8.43 -13.07 -11.54
CA THR A 14 -8.75 -14.18 -12.46
C THR A 14 -8.15 -13.95 -13.85
N SER A 15 -7.96 -12.70 -14.26
CA SER A 15 -7.58 -12.37 -15.64
C SER A 15 -6.07 -12.42 -15.91
N ILE A 16 -5.22 -12.63 -14.88
CA ILE A 16 -3.77 -12.44 -15.04
C ILE A 16 -2.90 -13.54 -14.42
N VAL A 17 -3.35 -14.27 -13.38
CA VAL A 17 -2.41 -15.15 -12.63
C VAL A 17 -3.02 -16.43 -12.00
N VAL A 18 -4.30 -16.49 -11.60
CA VAL A 18 -4.82 -17.62 -10.79
C VAL A 18 -6.31 -17.87 -11.02
N THR A 19 -6.82 -19.10 -10.85
CA THR A 19 -8.26 -19.39 -11.01
C THR A 19 -9.10 -18.78 -9.87
N LYS A 20 -10.39 -18.52 -10.10
CA LYS A 20 -11.29 -17.97 -9.06
C LYS A 20 -11.25 -18.80 -7.77
N GLU A 21 -11.22 -20.13 -7.91
CA GLU A 21 -11.20 -21.07 -6.78
C GLU A 21 -9.91 -20.97 -5.95
N GLU A 22 -8.78 -20.69 -6.60
CA GLU A 22 -7.50 -20.51 -5.93
C GLU A 22 -7.42 -19.17 -5.19
N VAL A 23 -8.03 -18.11 -5.73
CA VAL A 23 -8.12 -16.80 -5.06
C VAL A 23 -8.90 -16.90 -3.75
N TYR A 24 -10.02 -17.63 -3.71
CA TYR A 24 -10.84 -17.78 -2.49
C TYR A 24 -10.12 -18.49 -1.34
N LYS A 25 -9.07 -19.27 -1.62
CA LYS A 25 -8.29 -20.00 -0.62
C LYS A 25 -7.12 -19.19 -0.04
N LYS A 26 -6.83 -18.01 -0.62
CA LYS A 26 -5.72 -17.15 -0.19
C LYS A 26 -6.06 -16.37 1.06
N LYS A 27 -5.05 -16.17 1.91
CA LYS A 27 -5.11 -15.25 3.05
C LYS A 27 -5.04 -13.79 2.56
N PRO A 28 -5.54 -12.81 3.32
CA PRO A 28 -5.52 -11.40 2.92
C PRO A 28 -4.12 -10.88 2.52
N GLU A 29 -3.08 -11.30 3.24
CA GLU A 29 -1.71 -10.92 2.94
C GLU A 29 -1.21 -11.49 1.60
N GLU A 30 -1.65 -12.69 1.23
CA GLU A 30 -1.31 -13.31 -0.04
C GLU A 30 -2.08 -12.67 -1.21
N LEU A 31 -3.33 -12.24 -0.97
CA LEU A 31 -4.10 -11.48 -1.96
C LEU A 31 -3.44 -10.13 -2.27
N THR A 32 -2.94 -9.45 -1.24
CA THR A 32 -2.19 -8.20 -1.41
C THR A 32 -0.91 -8.42 -2.21
N MET A 33 -0.18 -9.51 -1.93
CA MET A 33 0.99 -9.89 -2.71
C MET A 33 0.66 -10.13 -4.19
N LEU A 34 -0.43 -10.85 -4.48
CA LEU A 34 -0.89 -11.08 -5.87
C LEU A 34 -1.25 -9.77 -6.59
N LEU A 35 -1.78 -8.77 -5.89
CA LEU A 35 -2.05 -7.45 -6.47
C LEU A 35 -0.74 -6.74 -6.84
N TYR A 36 0.29 -6.79 -6.00
CA TYR A 36 1.60 -6.23 -6.34
C TYR A 36 2.24 -6.93 -7.55
N GLU A 37 2.24 -8.27 -7.58
CA GLU A 37 2.78 -9.04 -8.72
C GLU A 37 2.03 -8.71 -10.02
N ALA A 38 0.70 -8.61 -9.96
CA ALA A 38 -0.11 -8.22 -11.10
C ALA A 38 0.17 -6.78 -11.55
N LEU A 39 0.36 -5.85 -10.62
CA LEU A 39 0.70 -4.46 -10.92
C LEU A 39 2.04 -4.37 -11.63
N GLU A 40 3.09 -5.01 -11.11
CA GLU A 40 4.41 -5.07 -11.74
C GLU A 40 4.34 -5.61 -13.16
N LYS A 41 3.64 -6.75 -13.35
CA LYS A 41 3.46 -7.38 -14.66
C LYS A 41 2.79 -6.43 -15.65
N ASN A 42 1.71 -5.75 -15.26
CA ASN A 42 1.02 -4.81 -16.14
C ASN A 42 1.90 -3.60 -16.50
N LEU A 43 2.71 -3.08 -15.56
CA LEU A 43 3.63 -1.97 -15.83
C LEU A 43 4.75 -2.37 -16.80
N ILE A 44 5.31 -3.58 -16.66
CA ILE A 44 6.32 -4.12 -17.57
C ILE A 44 5.73 -4.30 -18.98
N GLU A 45 4.59 -4.97 -19.09
CA GLU A 45 3.94 -5.21 -20.39
C GLU A 45 3.47 -3.91 -21.04
N ALA A 46 3.04 -2.91 -20.26
CA ALA A 46 2.72 -1.59 -20.77
C ALA A 46 3.95 -0.88 -21.35
N ALA A 47 5.09 -0.92 -20.64
CA ALA A 47 6.34 -0.33 -21.10
C ALA A 47 6.85 -0.99 -22.39
N GLN A 48 6.74 -2.32 -22.50
CA GLN A 48 7.07 -3.07 -23.71
C GLN A 48 6.11 -2.74 -24.87
N GLY A 49 4.81 -2.63 -24.58
CA GLY A 49 3.80 -2.25 -25.55
C GLY A 49 4.04 -0.86 -26.13
N ILE A 50 4.46 0.11 -25.31
CA ILE A 50 4.86 1.45 -25.78
C ILE A 50 6.07 1.35 -26.72
N GLU A 51 7.12 0.63 -26.30
CA GLU A 51 8.36 0.47 -27.08
C GLU A 51 8.12 -0.22 -28.44
N SER A 52 7.19 -1.18 -28.46
CA SER A 52 6.85 -1.95 -29.66
C SER A 52 5.74 -1.30 -30.50
N ASN A 53 5.37 -0.05 -30.23
CA ASN A 53 4.28 0.68 -30.88
C ASN A 53 2.88 0.03 -30.77
N GLN A 54 2.67 -0.86 -29.80
CA GLN A 54 1.40 -1.53 -29.51
C GLN A 54 0.56 -0.71 -28.52
N MET A 55 0.05 0.44 -28.98
CA MET A 55 -0.64 1.42 -28.13
C MET A 55 -1.91 0.90 -27.46
N GLY A 56 -2.64 0.01 -28.14
CA GLY A 56 -3.85 -0.63 -27.57
C GLY A 56 -3.53 -1.55 -26.40
N LEU A 57 -2.45 -2.35 -26.52
CA LEU A 57 -1.92 -3.17 -25.43
C LEU A 57 -1.48 -2.29 -24.26
N ALA A 58 -0.65 -1.28 -24.53
CA ALA A 58 -0.16 -0.36 -23.50
C ALA A 58 -1.31 0.30 -22.73
N ASN A 59 -2.33 0.78 -23.44
CA ASN A 59 -3.50 1.38 -22.83
C ASN A 59 -4.26 0.39 -21.94
N SER A 60 -4.54 -0.82 -22.43
CA SER A 60 -5.24 -1.85 -21.65
C SER A 60 -4.47 -2.21 -20.37
N LYS A 61 -3.14 -2.33 -20.45
CA LYS A 61 -2.29 -2.66 -19.30
C LYS A 61 -2.21 -1.53 -18.28
N LEU A 62 -2.10 -0.28 -18.71
CA LEU A 62 -2.06 0.86 -17.79
C LEU A 62 -3.42 1.11 -17.11
N GLN A 63 -4.55 0.87 -17.79
CA GLN A 63 -5.86 0.89 -17.15
C GLN A 63 -5.94 -0.16 -16.03
N LYS A 64 -5.52 -1.40 -16.31
CA LYS A 64 -5.47 -2.46 -15.30
C LYS A 64 -4.52 -2.14 -14.14
N ALA A 65 -3.36 -1.55 -14.42
CA ALA A 65 -2.44 -1.10 -13.39
C ALA A 65 -3.09 -0.05 -12.47
N ASN A 66 -3.79 0.93 -13.05
CA ASN A 66 -4.52 1.94 -12.29
C ASN A 66 -5.63 1.31 -11.42
N ASP A 67 -6.42 0.38 -11.97
CA ASP A 67 -7.47 -0.30 -11.21
C ASP A 67 -6.93 -1.07 -9.99
N ILE A 68 -5.76 -1.69 -10.14
CA ILE A 68 -5.07 -2.39 -9.05
C ILE A 68 -4.61 -1.39 -7.97
N ILE A 69 -3.99 -0.27 -8.37
CA ILE A 69 -3.53 0.76 -7.42
C ILE A 69 -4.71 1.33 -6.63
N GLN A 70 -5.82 1.67 -7.30
CA GLN A 70 -7.04 2.15 -6.66
C GLN A 70 -7.58 1.15 -5.63
N ARG A 71 -7.46 -0.14 -5.94
CA ARG A 71 -7.88 -1.20 -5.02
C ARG A 71 -6.97 -1.39 -3.83
N LEU A 72 -5.66 -1.29 -4.02
CA LEU A 72 -4.70 -1.28 -2.93
C LEU A 72 -5.01 -0.12 -1.97
N GLY A 73 -5.32 1.07 -2.51
CA GLY A 73 -5.77 2.22 -1.71
C GLY A 73 -7.07 1.97 -0.96
N ALA A 74 -8.08 1.40 -1.62
CA ALA A 74 -9.35 1.05 -0.97
C ALA A 74 -9.22 -0.08 0.08
N GLY A 75 -8.15 -0.88 0.00
CA GLY A 75 -7.84 -1.98 0.92
C GLY A 75 -7.04 -1.57 2.15
N ILE A 76 -6.64 -0.30 2.29
CA ILE A 76 -5.86 0.18 3.43
C ILE A 76 -6.66 0.02 4.74
N ASN A 77 -5.99 -0.54 5.75
CA ASN A 77 -6.49 -0.52 7.12
C ASN A 77 -5.96 0.73 7.85
N TYR A 78 -6.81 1.76 8.01
CA TYR A 78 -6.44 3.00 8.70
C TYR A 78 -6.16 2.84 10.19
N GLU A 79 -6.55 1.72 10.81
CA GLU A 79 -6.15 1.39 12.19
C GLU A 79 -4.65 1.13 12.32
N ALA A 80 -3.92 0.96 11.21
CA ALA A 80 -2.46 0.85 11.20
C ALA A 80 -1.73 2.18 11.47
N GLY A 81 -2.45 3.28 11.67
CA GLY A 81 -1.89 4.59 12.02
C GLY A 81 -1.12 5.22 10.86
N ILE A 82 -0.02 5.90 11.17
CA ILE A 82 0.75 6.75 10.23
C ILE A 82 1.13 6.03 8.93
N ILE A 83 1.39 4.72 8.97
CA ILE A 83 1.75 3.93 7.78
C ILE A 83 0.58 3.90 6.77
N ALA A 84 -0.66 3.84 7.25
CA ALA A 84 -1.85 3.84 6.39
C ALA A 84 -1.95 5.13 5.58
N ASP A 85 -1.74 6.29 6.23
CA ASP A 85 -1.80 7.60 5.57
C ASP A 85 -0.68 7.76 4.55
N GLN A 86 0.54 7.30 4.87
CA GLN A 86 1.67 7.32 3.94
C GLN A 86 1.42 6.44 2.71
N LEU A 87 0.85 5.25 2.90
CA LEU A 87 0.48 4.37 1.79
C LEU A 87 -0.63 4.98 0.94
N HIS A 88 -1.62 5.63 1.55
CA HIS A 88 -2.70 6.30 0.84
C HIS A 88 -2.15 7.35 -0.13
N VAL A 89 -1.32 8.27 0.37
CA VAL A 89 -0.68 9.33 -0.45
C VAL A 89 0.19 8.71 -1.55
N LEU A 90 0.93 7.65 -1.23
CA LEU A 90 1.78 6.98 -2.21
C LEU A 90 0.95 6.34 -3.34
N TYR A 91 -0.15 5.67 -3.02
CA TYR A 91 -1.01 5.07 -4.05
C TYR A 91 -1.72 6.13 -4.90
N GLU A 92 -2.12 7.26 -4.32
CA GLU A 92 -2.67 8.38 -5.09
C GLU A 92 -1.65 8.91 -6.12
N TYR A 93 -0.41 9.12 -5.68
CA TYR A 93 0.70 9.50 -6.56
C TYR A 93 0.92 8.48 -7.69
N LEU A 94 0.98 7.18 -7.35
CA LEU A 94 1.19 6.13 -8.35
C LEU A 94 0.04 6.08 -9.38
N ALA A 95 -1.20 6.26 -8.94
CA ALA A 95 -2.36 6.30 -9.83
C ALA A 95 -2.27 7.48 -10.81
N GLU A 96 -1.95 8.68 -10.32
CA GLU A 96 -1.75 9.86 -11.16
C GLU A 96 -0.66 9.60 -12.21
N LYS A 97 0.48 9.06 -11.80
CA LYS A 97 1.59 8.76 -12.73
C LYS A 97 1.22 7.74 -13.78
N VAL A 98 0.47 6.69 -13.43
CA VAL A 98 0.00 5.69 -14.40
C VAL A 98 -0.98 6.30 -15.40
N ILE A 99 -1.85 7.22 -14.96
CA ILE A 99 -2.77 7.95 -15.85
C ILE A 99 -1.98 8.80 -16.85
N VAL A 100 -1.03 9.61 -16.37
CA VAL A 100 -0.18 10.46 -17.21
C VAL A 100 0.66 9.61 -18.17
N ALA A 101 1.24 8.50 -17.69
CA ALA A 101 1.96 7.54 -18.51
C ALA A 101 1.09 7.00 -19.65
N ASN A 102 -0.19 6.72 -19.39
CA ASN A 102 -1.11 6.23 -20.39
C ASN A 102 -1.49 7.31 -21.40
N GLN A 103 -1.84 8.51 -20.94
CA GLN A 103 -2.23 9.63 -21.82
C GLN A 103 -1.13 9.98 -22.82
N HIS A 104 0.13 10.03 -22.35
CA HIS A 104 1.27 10.42 -23.18
C HIS A 104 2.07 9.24 -23.73
N LYS A 105 1.67 8.00 -23.42
CA LYS A 105 2.42 6.78 -23.75
C LYS A 105 3.90 6.89 -23.36
N ASN A 106 4.13 7.38 -22.14
CA ASN A 106 5.46 7.66 -21.63
C ASN A 106 6.04 6.43 -20.91
N GLN A 107 6.97 5.74 -21.58
CA GLN A 107 7.62 4.54 -21.05
C GLN A 107 8.40 4.80 -19.76
N ASN A 108 9.00 5.98 -19.61
CA ASN A 108 9.82 6.31 -18.44
C ASN A 108 8.97 6.42 -17.18
N LEU A 109 7.74 6.94 -17.27
CA LEU A 109 6.81 6.96 -16.15
C LEU A 109 6.39 5.55 -15.73
N CYS A 110 6.19 4.63 -16.68
CA CYS A 110 5.94 3.21 -16.34
C CYS A 110 7.11 2.61 -15.55
N LYS A 111 8.35 2.90 -15.96
CA LYS A 111 9.57 2.42 -15.30
C LYS A 111 9.75 3.03 -13.91
N GLU A 112 9.45 4.32 -13.74
CA GLU A 112 9.49 5.00 -12.44
C GLU A 112 8.51 4.37 -11.44
N VAL A 113 7.24 4.24 -11.84
CA VAL A 113 6.20 3.60 -11.03
C VAL A 113 6.62 2.16 -10.67
N LEU A 114 7.16 1.41 -11.63
CA LEU A 114 7.61 0.04 -11.41
C LEU A 114 8.71 -0.05 -10.34
N VAL A 115 9.65 0.89 -10.28
CA VAL A 115 10.71 0.90 -9.25
C VAL A 115 10.12 1.05 -7.85
N ILE A 116 9.11 1.91 -7.69
CA ILE A 116 8.44 2.12 -6.40
C ILE A 116 7.64 0.88 -6.02
N VAL A 117 6.85 0.35 -6.94
CA VAL A 117 6.02 -0.85 -6.73
C VAL A 117 6.87 -2.06 -6.34
N LYS A 118 8.02 -2.26 -7.00
CA LYS A 118 8.96 -3.34 -6.64
C LYS A 118 9.44 -3.25 -5.20
N ARG A 119 9.79 -2.05 -4.73
CA ARG A 119 10.20 -1.86 -3.33
C ARG A 119 9.07 -2.20 -2.37
N LEU A 120 7.84 -1.78 -2.67
CA LEU A 120 6.67 -2.13 -1.85
C LEU A 120 6.41 -3.64 -1.82
N SER A 121 6.49 -4.28 -2.98
CA SER A 121 6.34 -5.72 -3.17
C SER A 121 7.39 -6.51 -2.37
N ASP A 122 8.66 -6.11 -2.46
CA ASP A 122 9.76 -6.72 -1.71
C ASP A 122 9.59 -6.55 -0.20
N SER A 123 9.25 -5.33 0.26
CA SER A 123 8.98 -5.07 1.69
C SER A 123 7.76 -5.84 2.20
N TRP A 124 6.72 -6.01 1.39
CA TRP A 124 5.54 -6.81 1.76
C TRP A 124 5.90 -8.29 1.90
N LYS A 125 6.69 -8.82 0.96
CA LYS A 125 7.19 -10.19 1.01
C LYS A 125 8.03 -10.44 2.26
N GLU A 126 8.92 -9.52 2.60
CA GLU A 126 9.72 -9.59 3.83
C GLU A 126 8.81 -9.59 5.07
N ALA A 127 7.81 -8.71 5.13
CA ALA A 127 6.85 -8.67 6.24
C ALA A 127 6.06 -9.99 6.40
N MET A 128 5.65 -10.61 5.28
CA MET A 128 5.00 -11.92 5.30
C MET A 128 5.93 -13.02 5.86
N ASP A 129 7.21 -13.01 5.48
CA ASP A 129 8.19 -13.99 5.95
C ASP A 129 8.51 -13.79 7.44
N LEU A 130 8.58 -12.54 7.90
CA LEU A 130 8.69 -12.20 9.32
C LEU A 130 7.46 -12.66 10.10
N ALA A 131 6.24 -12.46 9.56
CA ALA A 131 5.00 -12.91 10.20
C ALA A 131 4.93 -14.43 10.35
N LYS A 132 5.42 -15.19 9.35
CA LYS A 132 5.54 -16.66 9.43
C LYS A 132 6.52 -17.08 10.54
N LYS A 133 7.68 -16.43 10.62
CA LYS A 133 8.72 -16.70 11.64
C LYS A 133 8.29 -16.25 13.05
N GLY A 134 7.50 -15.18 13.14
CA GLY A 134 7.04 -14.54 14.39
C GLY A 134 5.88 -15.24 15.09
N THR A 135 5.45 -16.42 14.64
CA THR A 135 4.49 -17.26 15.39
C THR A 135 5.13 -17.96 16.60
N ALA A 136 6.45 -17.82 16.80
CA ALA A 136 7.14 -18.13 18.06
C ALA A 136 7.27 -16.86 18.94
N GLY A 137 6.19 -16.50 19.64
CA GLY A 137 6.21 -15.69 20.86
C GLY A 137 6.89 -14.32 20.81
N VAL A 138 6.18 -13.27 20.37
CA VAL A 138 6.56 -11.88 20.67
C VAL A 138 5.45 -11.20 21.47
N LYS A 139 5.65 -11.10 22.79
CA LYS A 139 4.91 -10.16 23.64
C LYS A 139 5.27 -8.76 23.16
N ARG A 140 4.35 -8.08 22.47
CA ARG A 140 4.51 -6.68 22.09
C ARG A 140 4.56 -5.85 23.39
N LYS A 141 5.71 -5.24 23.68
CA LYS A 141 5.78 -4.11 24.63
C LYS A 141 5.10 -2.92 23.96
N THR A 142 3.88 -2.61 24.40
CA THR A 142 3.27 -1.30 24.20
C THR A 142 4.05 -0.29 25.04
N GLY A 143 4.75 0.63 24.39
CA GLY A 143 5.41 1.75 25.07
C GLY A 143 6.10 2.62 24.04
N SER A 144 5.48 3.76 23.71
CA SER A 144 6.21 4.93 23.16
C SER A 144 5.36 6.20 22.98
N TYR A 145 4.01 6.15 22.97
CA TYR A 145 3.20 7.38 22.86
C TYR A 145 2.65 7.87 24.21
N ASP A 146 2.32 6.96 25.13
CA ASP A 146 1.84 7.33 26.48
C ASP A 146 2.96 7.95 27.35
N ASP A 147 4.20 7.45 27.26
CA ASP A 147 5.33 7.97 28.05
C ASP A 147 5.68 9.43 27.72
N GLN A 148 5.35 9.91 26.52
CA GLN A 148 5.60 11.29 26.10
C GLN A 148 4.50 12.26 26.57
N ILE A 149 3.28 11.77 26.77
CA ILE A 149 2.14 12.58 27.24
C ILE A 149 2.25 12.84 28.76
N ASP A 150 2.77 11.88 29.52
CA ASP A 150 2.99 12.03 30.96
C ASP A 150 4.10 13.05 31.29
N PHE A 151 5.13 13.15 30.44
CA PHE A 151 6.16 14.18 30.59
C PHE A 151 5.62 15.59 30.30
N ALA A 152 4.79 15.77 29.27
CA ALA A 152 4.18 17.06 28.96
C ALA A 152 3.14 17.51 30.01
N SER A 153 2.35 16.57 30.53
CA SER A 153 1.36 16.86 31.59
C SER A 153 2.03 17.18 32.94
N SER A 154 3.12 16.49 33.29
CA SER A 154 3.86 16.77 34.54
C SER A 154 4.62 18.09 34.50
N TYR A 155 5.17 18.49 33.34
CA TYR A 155 5.87 19.77 33.19
C TYR A 155 4.92 20.98 33.28
N THR A 156 3.71 20.87 32.72
CA THR A 156 2.69 21.93 32.77
C THR A 156 2.12 22.10 34.19
N ALA A 157 1.87 21.01 34.92
CA ALA A 157 1.43 21.07 36.31
C ALA A 157 2.48 21.72 37.25
N ALA A 158 3.75 21.33 37.13
CA ALA A 158 4.83 21.88 37.97
C ALA A 158 5.08 23.38 37.74
N THR A 159 4.83 23.87 36.51
CA THR A 159 4.98 25.30 36.18
C THR A 159 3.80 26.13 36.70
N ALA A 160 2.59 25.56 36.73
CA ALA A 160 1.40 26.22 37.27
C ALA A 160 1.47 26.40 38.80
N GLU A 161 2.00 25.43 39.54
CA GLU A 161 2.17 25.53 41.00
C GLU A 161 3.18 26.61 41.39
N LYS A 162 4.32 26.73 40.69
CA LYS A 162 5.30 27.81 40.92
C LYS A 162 4.74 29.21 40.66
N ALA A 163 3.78 29.36 39.74
CA ALA A 163 3.17 30.65 39.42
C ALA A 163 2.16 31.12 40.48
N LEU A 164 1.60 30.20 41.27
CA LEU A 164 0.66 30.51 42.36
C LEU A 164 1.38 30.95 43.65
N ASP A 165 2.58 30.43 43.88
CA ASP A 165 3.41 30.75 45.05
C ASP A 165 4.00 32.18 45.00
N TYR A 166 4.16 32.75 43.79
CA TYR A 166 4.67 34.11 43.58
C TYR A 166 3.62 35.22 43.78
N LYS A 167 2.37 34.87 44.13
CA LYS A 167 1.24 35.80 44.33
C LYS A 167 0.80 35.92 45.80
N LYS A 168 1.57 35.38 46.76
CA LYS A 168 1.45 35.65 48.19
C LYS A 168 2.60 36.52 48.67
#